data_AF-A0A919HK12-F1
#
_entry.id   AF-A0A919HK12-F1
#
_cell.length_a   1.000
_cell.length_b   1.000
_cell.length_c   1.000
_cell.angle_alpha   90.00
_cell.angle_beta   90.00
_cell.angle_gamma   90.00
#
_symmetry.space_group_name_H-M   'P 1'
#
loop_
_entity.id
_entity.type
_entity.pdbx_description
1 polymer ?
#
loop_
_entity_poly.entity_id
_entity_poly.type
_entity_poly.pdbx_seq_one_letter_code
_entity_poly.pdbx_strand_id
1 'polypeptide(L)'
;MAKPKYSPETKLAVVNHYLSGKDGEQSTADLFGIERTSVRRWVRAWQFHGAEGLTAKNNHYSDEFKLVVVRAVISDRLTMREAAARFNLSAEILVRRWLDVYNDAGAEGLLNMQCGRPGQMTKPKNIPPLTDKELEKLSPEELRAELRYLRAENAYLKKLKALVQSEKKWQKALIISELRHEHALRDLLRAAGMSRSTWYYNMNALKQGDRYAGLKENIRKIYHYHKGRYGYRRITLALRKQGLRINHKTVQRLMAELSLRSVIRAKKISCPGERARPRPIS
;
A
#
# COMPACT_ATOMS: atom_id res chain seq x y z
N MET A 1 -14.37 -7.04 -5.64
CA MET A 1 -14.06 -6.11 -6.75
C MET A 1 -14.73 -4.78 -6.46
N ALA A 2 -14.04 -3.65 -6.60
CA ALA A 2 -14.67 -2.34 -6.40
C ALA A 2 -15.78 -2.14 -7.44
N LYS A 3 -16.95 -1.65 -7.03
CA LYS A 3 -18.03 -1.34 -7.97
C LYS A 3 -17.53 -0.25 -8.94
N PRO A 4 -17.70 -0.41 -10.26
CA PRO A 4 -17.28 0.61 -11.22
C PRO A 4 -18.02 1.92 -10.95
N LYS A 5 -17.34 3.06 -11.15
CA LYS A 5 -17.90 4.39 -10.89
C LYS A 5 -19.18 4.68 -11.68
N TYR A 6 -19.32 4.09 -12.86
CA TYR A 6 -20.47 4.23 -13.74
C TYR A 6 -20.98 2.85 -14.15
N SER A 7 -22.30 2.65 -14.12
CA SER A 7 -22.93 1.40 -14.57
C SER A 7 -22.82 1.29 -16.11
N PRO A 8 -22.85 0.07 -16.67
CA PRO A 8 -22.83 -0.12 -18.12
C PRO A 8 -24.03 0.55 -18.80
N GLU A 9 -25.20 0.54 -18.16
CA GLU A 9 -26.42 1.20 -18.63
C GLU A 9 -26.23 2.72 -18.76
N THR A 10 -25.64 3.37 -17.76
CA THR A 10 -25.35 4.81 -17.81
C THR A 10 -24.41 5.15 -18.96
N LYS A 11 -23.38 4.32 -19.22
CA LYS A 11 -22.47 4.54 -20.35
C LYS A 11 -23.19 4.45 -21.69
N LEU A 12 -24.10 3.49 -21.83
CA LEU A 12 -24.85 3.25 -23.06
C LEU A 12 -25.81 4.42 -23.35
N ALA A 13 -26.49 4.93 -22.32
CA ALA A 13 -27.34 6.12 -22.44
C ALA A 13 -26.56 7.37 -22.92
N VAL A 14 -25.35 7.58 -22.38
CA VAL A 14 -24.47 8.70 -22.76
C VAL A 14 -24.03 8.59 -24.23
N VAL A 15 -23.63 7.39 -24.66
CA VAL A 15 -23.23 7.15 -26.06
C VAL A 15 -24.40 7.35 -27.01
N ASN A 16 -25.58 6.80 -26.71
CA ASN A 16 -26.77 6.97 -27.54
C ASN A 16 -27.18 8.44 -27.66
N HIS A 17 -27.09 9.19 -26.55
CA HIS A 17 -27.36 10.62 -26.55
C HIS A 17 -26.38 11.38 -27.47
N TYR A 18 -25.08 11.07 -27.39
CA TYR A 18 -24.08 11.66 -28.29
C TYR A 18 -24.35 11.31 -29.76
N LEU A 19 -24.69 10.06 -30.06
CA LEU A 19 -24.98 9.60 -31.43
C LEU A 19 -26.29 10.18 -32.00
N SER A 20 -27.22 10.62 -31.15
CA SER A 20 -28.43 11.29 -31.59
C SER A 20 -28.18 12.66 -32.24
N GLY A 21 -26.93 13.15 -32.20
CA GLY A 21 -26.46 14.31 -32.98
C GLY A 21 -26.89 15.67 -32.44
N LYS A 22 -27.57 15.71 -31.29
CA LYS A 22 -28.13 16.95 -30.71
C LYS A 22 -27.12 17.78 -29.91
N ASP A 23 -26.04 17.17 -29.44
CA ASP A 23 -25.13 17.76 -28.46
C ASP A 23 -23.67 17.34 -28.66
N GLY A 24 -22.73 18.26 -28.42
CA GLY A 24 -21.29 18.00 -28.45
C GLY A 24 -20.79 17.23 -27.22
N GLU A 25 -19.51 16.83 -27.23
CA GLU A 25 -18.89 16.08 -26.11
C GLU A 25 -19.03 16.80 -24.75
N GLN A 26 -18.96 18.14 -24.77
CA GLN A 26 -19.06 18.95 -23.56
C GLN A 26 -20.51 19.06 -23.06
N SER A 27 -21.46 19.36 -23.96
CA SER A 27 -22.88 19.45 -23.61
C SER A 27 -23.42 18.13 -23.07
N THR A 28 -23.03 17.01 -23.69
CA THR A 28 -23.35 15.67 -23.20
C THR A 28 -22.69 15.36 -21.85
N ALA A 29 -21.46 15.79 -21.62
CA ALA A 29 -20.79 15.64 -20.33
C ALA A 29 -21.52 16.40 -19.21
N ASP A 30 -21.93 17.64 -19.48
CA ASP A 30 -22.62 18.50 -18.52
C ASP A 30 -24.03 17.98 -18.19
N LEU A 31 -24.77 17.48 -19.19
CA LEU A 31 -26.10 16.89 -19.00
C LEU A 31 -26.09 15.68 -18.05
N PHE A 32 -25.10 14.80 -18.20
CA PHE A 32 -25.00 13.58 -17.39
C PHE A 32 -24.13 13.74 -16.13
N GLY A 33 -23.51 14.90 -15.92
CA GLY A 33 -22.60 15.16 -14.79
C GLY A 33 -21.31 14.32 -14.84
N ILE A 34 -20.78 14.08 -16.05
CA ILE A 34 -19.63 13.22 -16.32
C ILE A 34 -18.48 14.06 -16.87
N GLU A 35 -17.24 13.62 -16.72
CA GLU A 35 -16.10 14.29 -17.32
C GLU A 35 -16.11 14.14 -18.85
N ARG A 36 -15.91 15.23 -19.60
CA ARG A 36 -15.84 15.22 -21.09
C ARG A 36 -14.91 14.13 -21.64
N THR A 37 -13.76 13.92 -20.99
CA THR A 37 -12.79 12.90 -21.40
C THR A 37 -13.36 11.48 -21.33
N SER A 38 -14.27 11.21 -20.39
CA SER A 38 -14.96 9.92 -20.24
C SER A 38 -15.99 9.72 -21.34
N VAL A 39 -16.78 10.75 -21.67
CA VAL A 39 -17.76 10.71 -22.78
C VAL A 39 -17.08 10.39 -24.09
N ARG A 40 -16.06 11.18 -24.46
CA ARG A 40 -15.25 10.96 -25.67
C ARG A 40 -14.67 9.56 -25.75
N ARG A 41 -14.16 9.07 -24.61
CA ARG A 41 -13.57 7.74 -24.53
C ARG A 41 -14.60 6.62 -24.74
N TRP A 42 -15.79 6.76 -24.18
CA TRP A 42 -16.87 5.78 -24.36
C TRP A 42 -17.40 5.78 -25.78
N VAL A 43 -17.59 6.96 -26.39
CA VAL A 43 -18.01 7.09 -27.79
C VAL A 43 -16.99 6.42 -28.71
N ARG A 44 -15.69 6.69 -28.55
CA ARG A 44 -14.65 6.04 -29.36
C ARG A 44 -14.57 4.53 -29.14
N ALA A 45 -14.67 4.06 -27.89
CA ALA A 45 -14.69 2.63 -27.62
C ALA A 45 -15.90 1.94 -28.26
N TRP A 46 -17.05 2.61 -28.28
CA TRP A 46 -18.26 2.13 -28.95
C TRP A 46 -18.12 2.10 -30.47
N GLN A 47 -17.48 3.11 -31.08
CA GLN A 47 -17.26 3.14 -32.53
C GLN A 47 -16.42 1.96 -33.04
N PHE A 48 -15.46 1.45 -32.25
CA PHE A 48 -14.60 0.33 -32.65
C PHE A 48 -15.11 -1.05 -32.20
N HIS A 49 -15.73 -1.14 -31.02
CA HIS A 49 -16.08 -2.43 -30.39
C HIS A 49 -17.57 -2.54 -30.01
N GLY A 50 -18.40 -1.56 -30.35
CA GLY A 50 -19.81 -1.54 -29.97
C GLY A 50 -20.02 -1.62 -28.45
N ALA A 51 -21.00 -2.43 -28.03
CA ALA A 51 -21.34 -2.61 -26.62
C ALA A 51 -20.20 -3.23 -25.79
N GLU A 52 -19.36 -4.06 -26.39
CA GLU A 52 -18.23 -4.73 -25.69
C GLU A 52 -17.18 -3.72 -25.21
N GLY A 53 -16.99 -2.62 -25.95
CA GLY A 53 -16.06 -1.54 -25.60
C GLY A 53 -16.43 -0.78 -24.32
N LEU A 54 -17.69 -0.88 -23.85
CA LEU A 54 -18.19 -0.20 -22.65
C LEU A 54 -18.06 -1.06 -21.37
N THR A 55 -17.67 -2.32 -21.51
CA THR A 55 -17.50 -3.26 -20.39
C THR A 55 -16.21 -3.00 -19.59
N ALA A 56 -16.00 -3.79 -18.53
CA ALA A 56 -14.78 -3.69 -17.73
C ALA A 56 -13.57 -4.17 -18.54
N LYS A 57 -12.52 -3.35 -18.60
CA LYS A 57 -11.31 -3.65 -19.37
C LYS A 57 -10.34 -4.47 -18.52
N ASN A 58 -9.61 -5.37 -19.16
CA ASN A 58 -8.50 -6.09 -18.52
C ASN A 58 -7.33 -5.12 -18.26
N ASN A 59 -6.64 -5.31 -17.14
CA ASN A 59 -5.43 -4.57 -16.77
C ASN A 59 -4.15 -5.40 -16.94
N HIS A 60 -4.28 -6.68 -17.30
CA HIS A 60 -3.17 -7.58 -17.59
C HIS A 60 -3.12 -7.82 -19.10
N TYR A 61 -1.94 -7.58 -19.68
CA TYR A 61 -1.68 -7.71 -21.10
C TYR A 61 -0.45 -8.59 -21.28
N SER A 62 -0.53 -9.59 -22.16
CA SER A 62 0.62 -10.42 -22.52
C SER A 62 1.67 -9.57 -23.25
N ASP A 63 2.93 -9.97 -23.17
CA ASP A 63 4.01 -9.22 -23.79
C ASP A 63 3.93 -9.22 -25.32
N GLU A 64 3.47 -10.34 -25.89
CA GLU A 64 3.14 -10.46 -27.32
C GLU A 64 2.06 -9.45 -27.73
N PHE A 65 1.00 -9.29 -26.94
CA PHE A 65 -0.05 -8.33 -27.21
C PHE A 65 0.48 -6.89 -27.18
N LYS A 66 1.35 -6.56 -26.21
CA LYS A 66 1.98 -5.22 -26.14
C LYS A 66 2.80 -4.94 -27.40
N LEU A 67 3.55 -5.93 -27.90
CA LEU A 67 4.33 -5.82 -29.13
C LEU A 67 3.43 -5.58 -30.36
N VAL A 68 2.30 -6.30 -30.46
CA VAL A 68 1.33 -6.08 -31.54
C VAL A 68 0.80 -4.65 -31.54
N VAL A 69 0.43 -4.13 -30.36
CA VAL A 69 -0.08 -2.76 -30.22
C VAL A 69 0.98 -1.73 -30.65
N VAL A 70 2.22 -1.87 -30.19
CA VAL A 70 3.29 -0.92 -30.53
C VAL A 70 3.65 -0.97 -32.02
N ARG A 71 3.73 -2.17 -32.61
CA ARG A 71 3.95 -2.32 -34.05
C ARG A 71 2.84 -1.65 -34.86
N ALA A 72 1.59 -1.85 -34.48
CA ALA A 72 0.46 -1.20 -35.15
C ALA A 72 0.52 0.33 -35.05
N VAL A 73 0.95 0.89 -33.92
CA VAL A 73 1.14 2.35 -33.76
C VAL A 73 2.19 2.88 -34.73
N ILE A 74 3.30 2.16 -34.90
CA ILE A 74 4.42 2.56 -35.76
C ILE A 74 4.05 2.39 -37.24
N SER A 75 3.51 1.24 -37.62
CA SER A 75 3.16 0.91 -39.01
C SER A 75 2.00 1.74 -39.53
N ASP A 76 0.92 1.84 -38.76
CA ASP A 76 -0.31 2.53 -39.19
C ASP A 76 -0.31 4.02 -38.80
N ARG A 77 0.79 4.53 -38.21
CA ARG A 77 0.93 5.90 -37.67
C ARG A 77 -0.24 6.34 -36.80
N LEU A 78 -0.80 5.40 -36.03
CA LEU A 78 -1.95 5.67 -35.17
C LEU A 78 -1.57 6.61 -34.05
N THR A 79 -2.48 7.53 -33.72
CA THR A 79 -2.34 8.24 -32.46
C THR A 79 -2.49 7.28 -31.28
N MET A 80 -1.85 7.57 -30.15
CA MET A 80 -1.98 6.76 -28.93
C MET A 80 -3.44 6.55 -28.52
N ARG A 81 -4.29 7.51 -28.86
CA ARG A 81 -5.73 7.49 -28.61
C ARG A 81 -6.48 6.52 -29.51
N GLU A 82 -6.17 6.53 -30.79
CA GLU A 82 -6.74 5.59 -31.76
C GLU A 82 -6.29 4.17 -31.46
N ALA A 83 -5.01 3.97 -31.16
CA ALA A 83 -4.49 2.68 -30.74
C ALA A 83 -5.20 2.17 -29.46
N ALA A 84 -5.36 3.04 -28.46
CA ALA A 84 -6.09 2.66 -27.24
C ALA A 84 -7.57 2.33 -27.50
N ALA A 85 -8.20 2.98 -28.48
CA ALA A 85 -9.57 2.67 -28.87
C ALA A 85 -9.65 1.35 -29.65
N ARG A 86 -8.79 1.16 -30.67
CA ARG A 86 -8.74 -0.01 -31.57
C ARG A 86 -8.39 -1.32 -30.84
N PHE A 87 -7.56 -1.25 -29.81
CA PHE A 87 -7.14 -2.42 -29.01
C PHE A 87 -7.86 -2.49 -27.66
N ASN A 88 -8.95 -1.76 -27.48
CA ASN A 88 -9.76 -1.72 -26.26
C ASN A 88 -8.97 -1.48 -24.94
N LEU A 89 -7.96 -0.62 -24.95
CA LEU A 89 -7.08 -0.40 -23.80
C LEU A 89 -7.69 0.48 -22.71
N SER A 90 -7.18 0.31 -21.49
CA SER A 90 -7.67 1.00 -20.30
C SER A 90 -7.17 2.45 -20.15
N ALA A 91 -6.14 2.88 -20.88
CA ALA A 91 -5.72 4.28 -20.97
C ALA A 91 -4.78 4.51 -22.16
N GLU A 92 -4.78 5.72 -22.72
CA GLU A 92 -3.81 6.15 -23.74
C GLU A 92 -2.36 6.19 -23.19
N ILE A 93 -2.21 6.38 -21.87
CA ILE A 93 -0.92 6.40 -21.17
C ILE A 93 -0.22 5.03 -21.23
N LEU A 94 -0.96 3.91 -21.32
CA LEU A 94 -0.36 2.58 -21.44
C LEU A 94 0.37 2.43 -22.77
N VAL A 95 -0.24 2.89 -23.86
CA VAL A 95 0.36 2.87 -25.20
C VAL A 95 1.62 3.72 -25.21
N ARG A 96 1.57 4.92 -24.62
CA ARG A 96 2.73 5.79 -24.48
C ARG A 96 3.88 5.09 -23.75
N ARG A 97 3.59 4.48 -22.59
CA ARG A 97 4.60 3.79 -21.79
C ARG A 97 5.24 2.61 -22.54
N TRP A 98 4.45 1.85 -23.29
CA TRP A 98 4.96 0.76 -24.11
C TRP A 98 5.82 1.26 -25.28
N LEU A 99 5.42 2.38 -25.89
CA LEU A 99 6.18 3.01 -26.95
C LEU A 99 7.51 3.58 -26.44
N ASP A 100 7.53 4.24 -25.28
CA ASP A 100 8.74 4.76 -24.65
C ASP A 100 9.73 3.61 -24.40
N VAL A 101 9.28 2.50 -23.81
CA VAL A 101 10.11 1.30 -23.57
C VAL A 101 10.61 0.68 -24.88
N TYR A 102 9.78 0.67 -25.93
CA TYR A 102 10.18 0.16 -27.24
C TYR A 102 11.23 1.06 -27.92
N ASN A 103 11.09 2.38 -27.79
CA ASN A 103 12.06 3.32 -28.34
C ASN A 103 13.40 3.24 -27.60
N ASP A 104 13.38 3.01 -26.28
CA ASP A 104 14.58 2.93 -25.45
C ASP A 104 15.31 1.59 -25.55
N ALA A 105 14.57 0.47 -25.57
CA ALA A 105 15.12 -0.88 -25.40
C ALA A 105 14.59 -1.91 -26.43
N GLY A 106 13.88 -1.45 -27.46
CA GLY A 106 13.37 -2.30 -28.54
C GLY A 106 12.33 -3.32 -28.11
N ALA A 107 12.16 -4.37 -28.92
CA ALA A 107 11.21 -5.45 -28.64
C ALA A 107 11.59 -6.23 -27.38
N GLU A 108 12.88 -6.40 -27.10
CA GLU A 108 13.39 -7.10 -25.92
C GLU A 108 13.06 -6.38 -24.62
N GLY A 109 13.06 -5.03 -24.62
CA GLY A 109 12.66 -4.23 -23.46
C GLY A 109 11.20 -4.43 -23.06
N LEU A 110 10.32 -4.64 -24.04
CA LEU A 110 8.89 -4.92 -23.81
C LEU A 110 8.64 -6.33 -23.25
N LEU A 111 9.39 -7.32 -23.73
CA LEU A 111 9.34 -8.69 -23.19
C LEU A 111 9.84 -8.74 -21.74
N ASN A 112 10.84 -7.93 -21.40
CA ASN A 112 11.42 -7.88 -20.06
C ASN A 112 10.73 -6.87 -19.13
N MET A 113 9.59 -6.30 -19.54
CA MET A 113 8.86 -5.30 -18.78
C MET A 113 8.17 -5.95 -17.56
N GLN A 114 8.89 -6.07 -16.45
CA GLN A 114 8.34 -6.62 -15.21
C GLN A 114 7.15 -5.79 -14.69
N CYS A 115 6.00 -6.44 -14.54
CA CYS A 115 4.83 -5.89 -13.88
C CYS A 115 4.97 -6.03 -12.36
N GLY A 116 5.29 -4.94 -11.65
CA GLY A 116 5.16 -4.89 -10.19
C GLY A 116 6.21 -4.04 -9.48
N ARG A 117 5.99 -3.85 -8.17
CA ARG A 117 7.03 -3.41 -7.22
C ARG A 117 8.14 -4.46 -7.23
N PRO A 118 9.44 -4.09 -7.19
CA PRO A 118 10.51 -5.10 -7.16
C PRO A 118 10.25 -6.13 -6.07
N GLY A 119 10.45 -7.40 -6.44
CA GLY A 119 10.15 -8.58 -5.60
C GLY A 119 10.83 -8.53 -4.24
N GLN A 120 10.31 -9.31 -3.30
CA GLN A 120 10.89 -9.46 -1.96
C GLN A 120 12.41 -9.69 -2.04
N MET A 121 13.17 -8.99 -1.21
CA MET A 121 14.60 -9.23 -1.02
C MET A 121 14.85 -10.73 -0.85
N THR A 122 15.72 -11.31 -1.67
CA THR A 122 16.18 -12.69 -1.47
C THR A 122 16.80 -12.80 -0.09
N LYS A 123 16.41 -13.84 0.67
CA LYS A 123 17.05 -14.14 1.95
C LYS A 123 18.56 -14.32 1.72
N PRO A 124 19.44 -13.85 2.63
CA PRO A 124 20.87 -14.07 2.50
C PRO A 124 21.14 -15.56 2.27
N LYS A 125 21.94 -15.89 1.25
CA LYS A 125 22.39 -17.27 1.02
C LYS A 125 23.06 -17.76 2.30
N ASN A 126 22.60 -18.88 2.83
CA ASN A 126 23.27 -19.58 3.93
C ASN A 126 24.56 -20.18 3.35
N ILE A 127 25.67 -19.46 3.49
CA ILE A 127 26.97 -19.95 3.01
C ILE A 127 27.37 -21.08 3.96
N PRO A 128 27.63 -22.31 3.47
CA PRO A 128 28.13 -23.39 4.30
C PRO A 128 29.40 -22.95 5.04
N PRO A 129 29.67 -23.47 6.25
CA PRO A 129 30.96 -23.26 6.91
C PRO A 129 32.09 -23.65 5.94
N LEU A 130 33.11 -22.80 5.81
CA LEU A 130 34.30 -23.13 5.00
C LEU A 130 34.92 -24.43 5.51
N THR A 131 35.39 -25.26 4.59
CA THR A 131 36.12 -26.49 4.92
C THR A 131 37.54 -26.18 5.38
N ASP A 132 38.15 -27.05 6.20
CA ASP A 132 39.50 -26.86 6.75
C ASP A 132 40.56 -26.57 5.67
N LYS A 133 40.42 -27.17 4.48
CA LYS A 133 41.30 -26.97 3.32
C LYS A 133 41.15 -25.60 2.65
N GLU A 134 40.01 -24.94 2.83
CA GLU A 134 39.75 -23.59 2.32
C GLU A 134 40.29 -22.56 3.30
N LEU A 135 40.20 -22.82 4.62
CA LEU A 135 40.75 -21.99 5.69
C LEU A 135 42.27 -21.82 5.61
N GLU A 136 43.01 -22.87 5.24
CA GLU A 136 44.46 -22.83 5.06
C GLU A 136 44.92 -21.95 3.88
N LYS A 137 44.03 -21.67 2.92
CA LYS A 137 44.33 -20.84 1.74
C LYS A 137 44.06 -19.35 1.95
N LEU A 138 43.38 -18.98 3.04
CA LEU A 138 43.07 -17.59 3.34
C LEU A 138 44.29 -16.86 3.92
N SER A 139 44.41 -15.59 3.57
CA SER A 139 45.40 -14.71 4.16
C SER A 139 45.20 -14.60 5.68
N PRO A 140 46.27 -14.45 6.48
CA PRO A 140 46.16 -14.19 7.92
C PRO A 140 45.23 -13.02 8.28
N GLU A 141 45.10 -12.04 7.39
CA GLU A 141 44.20 -10.89 7.55
C GLU A 141 42.72 -11.28 7.37
N GLU A 142 42.43 -12.15 6.40
CA GLU A 142 41.09 -12.66 6.14
C GLU A 142 40.62 -13.56 7.28
N LEU A 143 41.52 -14.40 7.82
CA LEU A 143 41.23 -15.22 9.00
C LEU A 143 40.94 -14.37 10.24
N ARG A 144 41.71 -13.29 10.46
CA ARG A 144 41.44 -12.33 11.56
C ARG A 144 40.11 -11.61 11.36
N ALA A 145 39.74 -11.27 10.12
CA ALA A 145 38.45 -10.65 9.81
C ALA A 145 37.28 -11.62 10.08
N GLU A 146 37.42 -12.89 9.72
CA GLU A 146 36.42 -13.92 9.98
C GLU A 146 36.25 -14.16 11.49
N LEU A 147 37.35 -14.23 12.24
CA LEU A 147 37.31 -14.32 13.71
C LEU A 147 36.59 -13.12 14.34
N ARG A 148 36.79 -11.90 13.82
CA ARG A 148 36.05 -10.72 14.28
C ARG A 148 34.55 -10.86 14.01
N TYR A 149 34.19 -11.31 12.80
CA TYR A 149 32.81 -11.55 12.41
C TYR A 149 32.14 -12.63 13.29
N LEU A 150 32.76 -13.80 13.45
CA LEU A 150 32.25 -14.89 14.26
C LEU A 150 32.11 -14.52 15.74
N ARG A 151 33.04 -13.71 16.28
CA ARG A 151 32.90 -13.16 17.64
C ARG A 151 31.67 -12.26 17.76
N ALA A 152 31.46 -11.37 16.79
CA ALA A 152 30.31 -10.47 16.76
C ALA A 152 28.98 -11.24 16.58
N GLU A 153 28.94 -12.24 15.71
CA GLU A 153 27.77 -13.10 15.48
C GLU A 153 27.41 -13.88 16.74
N ASN A 154 28.38 -14.51 17.40
CA ASN A 154 28.14 -15.24 18.65
C ASN A 154 27.65 -14.33 19.77
N ALA A 155 28.23 -13.14 19.94
CA ALA A 155 27.78 -12.15 20.92
C ALA A 155 26.34 -11.71 20.64
N TYR A 156 26.01 -11.45 19.37
CA TYR A 156 24.67 -11.10 18.92
C TYR A 156 23.66 -12.22 19.19
N LEU A 157 23.97 -13.46 18.80
CA LEU A 157 23.09 -14.62 19.00
C LEU A 157 22.87 -14.93 20.49
N LYS A 158 23.90 -14.80 21.34
CA LYS A 158 23.76 -14.95 22.79
C LYS A 158 22.79 -13.93 23.37
N LYS A 159 22.93 -12.65 22.98
CA LYS A 159 22.01 -11.58 23.42
C LYS A 159 20.60 -11.75 22.89
N LEU A 160 20.46 -12.19 21.63
CA LEU A 160 19.17 -12.46 21.01
C LEU A 160 18.44 -13.62 21.69
N LYS A 161 19.17 -14.70 22.03
CA LYS A 161 18.62 -15.82 22.80
C LYS A 161 18.15 -15.38 24.19
N ALA A 162 18.92 -14.53 24.87
CA ALA A 162 18.56 -13.99 26.19
C ALA A 162 17.29 -13.10 26.16
N LEU A 163 16.99 -12.45 25.04
CA LEU A 163 15.86 -11.52 24.88
C LEU A 163 14.54 -12.17 24.39
N VAL A 164 14.48 -13.50 24.22
CA VAL A 164 13.30 -14.31 23.84
C VAL A 164 12.52 -13.81 22.59
N GLN A 165 12.71 -14.51 21.46
CA GLN A 165 11.83 -14.54 20.25
C GLN A 165 11.18 -13.22 19.79
N SER A 166 11.85 -12.10 19.96
CA SER A 166 11.28 -10.82 19.58
C SER A 166 11.60 -10.50 18.11
N GLU A 167 10.67 -10.78 17.18
CA GLU A 167 10.86 -10.54 15.74
C GLU A 167 10.89 -9.05 15.35
N LYS A 168 10.67 -8.14 16.30
CA LYS A 168 10.49 -6.72 15.97
C LYS A 168 11.84 -6.06 15.64
N LYS A 169 11.86 -5.35 14.51
CA LYS A 169 13.07 -4.68 13.98
C LYS A 169 13.71 -3.70 14.96
N TRP A 170 12.94 -3.03 15.82
CA TRP A 170 13.47 -2.06 16.78
C TRP A 170 14.28 -2.73 17.92
N GLN A 171 13.93 -3.95 18.34
CA GLN A 171 14.66 -4.70 19.36
C GLN A 171 16.02 -5.17 18.84
N LYS A 172 16.06 -5.64 17.59
CA LYS A 172 17.33 -5.93 16.91
C LYS A 172 18.24 -4.69 16.86
N ALA A 173 17.67 -3.52 16.57
CA ALA A 173 18.45 -2.28 16.55
C ALA A 173 19.00 -1.90 17.94
N LEU A 174 18.25 -2.18 19.00
CA LEU A 174 18.68 -2.00 20.39
C LEU A 174 19.87 -2.94 20.74
N ILE A 175 19.76 -4.24 20.44
CA ILE A 175 20.85 -5.21 20.66
C ILE A 175 22.13 -4.75 19.94
N ILE A 176 22.00 -4.32 18.68
CA ILE A 176 23.13 -3.79 17.89
C ILE A 176 23.74 -2.55 18.55
N SER A 177 22.91 -1.65 19.11
CA SER A 177 23.40 -0.45 19.78
C SER A 177 24.22 -0.77 21.04
N GLU A 178 23.82 -1.80 21.80
CA GLU A 178 24.53 -2.21 23.00
C GLU A 178 25.85 -2.93 22.66
N LEU A 179 25.84 -3.82 21.67
CA LEU A 179 27.04 -4.56 21.24
C LEU A 179 28.05 -3.72 20.45
N ARG A 180 27.66 -2.50 20.06
CA ARG A 180 28.51 -1.58 19.29
C ARG A 180 29.81 -1.17 20.02
N HIS A 181 29.84 -1.30 21.34
CA HIS A 181 31.01 -0.98 22.16
C HIS A 181 32.12 -2.01 21.99
N GLU A 182 31.77 -3.27 21.71
CA GLU A 182 32.70 -4.41 21.64
C GLU A 182 32.96 -4.88 20.20
N HIS A 183 32.02 -4.64 19.29
CA HIS A 183 32.08 -5.14 17.91
C HIS A 183 31.79 -4.06 16.87
N ALA A 184 32.39 -4.22 15.69
CA ALA A 184 32.16 -3.31 14.58
C ALA A 184 30.71 -3.38 14.07
N LEU A 185 30.14 -2.21 13.76
CA LEU A 185 28.75 -2.11 13.31
C LEU A 185 28.46 -2.92 12.04
N ARG A 186 29.45 -3.05 11.14
CA ARG A 186 29.30 -3.82 9.89
C ARG A 186 29.00 -5.29 10.18
N ASP A 187 29.75 -5.88 11.12
CA ASP A 187 29.65 -7.30 11.45
C ASP A 187 28.35 -7.59 12.20
N LEU A 188 27.96 -6.70 13.12
CA LEU A 188 26.68 -6.78 13.83
C LEU A 188 25.47 -6.66 12.89
N LEU A 189 25.52 -5.76 11.89
CA LEU A 189 24.46 -5.62 10.89
C LEU A 189 24.35 -6.86 10.00
N ARG A 190 25.49 -7.47 9.64
CA ARG A 190 25.55 -8.72 8.89
C ARG A 190 24.94 -9.87 9.70
N ALA A 191 25.33 -10.04 10.96
CA ALA A 191 24.76 -11.04 11.87
C ALA A 191 23.25 -10.86 12.11
N ALA A 192 22.78 -9.60 12.19
CA ALA A 192 21.37 -9.30 12.39
C ALA A 192 20.50 -9.43 11.13
N GLY A 193 21.11 -9.51 9.95
CA GLY A 193 20.42 -9.43 8.65
C GLY A 193 19.70 -8.09 8.45
N MET A 194 20.26 -6.99 8.97
CA MET A 194 19.62 -5.66 8.95
C MET A 194 20.43 -4.67 8.10
N SER A 195 19.75 -3.90 7.23
CA SER A 195 20.42 -2.82 6.50
C SER A 195 20.79 -1.66 7.43
N ARG A 196 21.89 -0.97 7.11
CA ARG A 196 22.37 0.21 7.84
C ARG A 196 21.29 1.29 7.96
N SER A 197 20.54 1.54 6.88
CA SER A 197 19.43 2.51 6.85
C SER A 197 18.29 2.14 7.81
N THR A 198 17.94 0.85 7.89
CA THR A 198 16.92 0.35 8.83
C THR A 198 17.35 0.57 10.27
N TRP A 199 18.63 0.35 10.57
CA TRP A 199 19.17 0.58 11.91
C TRP A 199 19.09 2.06 12.32
N TYR A 200 19.57 2.99 11.47
CA TYR A 200 19.47 4.43 11.72
C TYR A 200 18.02 4.90 11.85
N TYR A 201 17.11 4.38 11.02
CA TYR A 201 15.68 4.71 11.11
C TYR A 201 15.09 4.31 12.46
N ASN A 202 15.35 3.08 12.92
CA ASN A 202 14.85 2.61 14.22
C ASN A 202 15.46 3.40 15.39
N MET A 203 16.75 3.75 15.31
CA MET A 203 17.41 4.56 16.33
C MET A 203 16.87 5.99 16.38
N ASN A 204 16.64 6.60 15.23
CA ASN A 204 16.03 7.92 15.16
C ASN A 204 14.58 7.89 15.66
N ALA A 205 13.82 6.85 15.35
CA ALA A 205 12.47 6.67 15.85
C ALA A 205 12.43 6.52 17.39
N LEU A 206 13.39 5.82 17.99
CA LEU A 206 13.52 5.72 19.45
C LEU A 206 13.91 7.06 20.08
N LYS A 207 14.82 7.81 19.44
CA LYS A 207 15.26 9.13 19.93
C LYS A 207 14.16 10.20 19.84
N GLN A 208 13.32 10.17 18.81
CA GLN A 208 12.28 11.18 18.61
C GLN A 208 11.13 11.10 19.64
N GLY A 209 11.14 10.10 20.54
CA GLY A 209 10.12 9.95 21.57
C GLY A 209 8.71 9.80 20.99
N ASP A 210 7.70 9.92 21.84
CA ASP A 210 6.32 9.92 21.38
C ASP A 210 5.93 11.31 20.88
N ARG A 211 5.88 11.50 19.55
CA ARG A 211 5.39 12.73 18.90
C ARG A 211 4.02 13.18 19.43
N TYR A 212 3.21 12.24 19.92
CA TYR A 212 1.87 12.50 20.43
C TYR A 212 1.79 12.53 21.94
N ALA A 213 2.91 12.61 22.68
CA ALA A 213 2.94 12.62 24.14
C ALA A 213 1.98 13.67 24.75
N GLY A 214 2.11 14.93 24.35
CA GLY A 214 1.24 16.01 24.84
C GLY A 214 -0.23 15.81 24.45
N LEU A 215 -0.49 15.24 23.27
CA LEU A 215 -1.85 14.92 22.84
C LEU A 215 -2.45 13.77 23.66
N LYS A 216 -1.68 12.74 23.97
CA LYS A 216 -2.09 11.62 24.83
C LYS A 216 -2.46 12.11 26.22
N GLU A 217 -1.70 13.07 26.75
CA GLU A 217 -2.00 13.67 28.05
C GLU A 217 -3.31 14.48 28.02
N ASN A 218 -3.54 15.28 26.97
CA ASN A 218 -4.80 16.00 26.80
C ASN A 218 -6.01 15.06 26.65
N ILE A 219 -5.84 13.96 25.90
CA ILE A 219 -6.88 12.92 25.78
C ILE A 219 -7.19 12.31 27.16
N ARG A 220 -6.16 11.97 27.96
CA ARG A 220 -6.34 11.47 29.34
C ARG A 220 -7.09 12.49 30.20
N LYS A 221 -6.68 13.77 30.18
CA LYS A 221 -7.32 14.86 30.92
C LYS A 221 -8.81 14.97 30.61
N ILE A 222 -9.18 15.03 29.32
CA ILE A 222 -10.59 15.11 28.89
C ILE A 222 -11.36 13.84 29.26
N TYR A 223 -10.75 12.66 29.10
CA TYR A 223 -11.37 11.38 29.40
C TYR A 223 -11.72 11.26 30.91
N HIS A 224 -10.76 11.60 31.79
CA HIS A 224 -10.98 11.58 33.24
C HIS A 224 -11.96 12.64 33.71
N TYR A 225 -11.89 13.87 33.15
CA TYR A 225 -12.84 14.93 33.44
C TYR A 225 -14.30 14.50 33.20
N HIS A 226 -14.55 13.75 32.12
CA HIS A 226 -15.87 13.22 31.79
C HIS A 226 -16.16 11.82 32.38
N LYS A 227 -15.32 11.33 33.30
CA LYS A 227 -15.45 10.03 33.99
C LYS A 227 -15.58 8.85 33.02
N GLY A 228 -14.82 8.87 31.92
CA GLY A 228 -14.79 7.79 30.92
C GLY A 228 -16.04 7.61 30.04
N ARG A 229 -17.02 8.52 30.13
CA ARG A 229 -18.23 8.48 29.27
C ARG A 229 -17.94 8.90 27.83
N TYR A 230 -16.89 9.69 27.62
CA TYR A 230 -16.57 10.24 26.31
C TYR A 230 -15.72 9.26 25.51
N GLY A 231 -16.22 8.88 24.33
CA GLY A 231 -15.46 8.15 23.32
C GLY A 231 -14.68 9.07 22.38
N TYR A 232 -13.91 8.47 21.48
CA TYR A 232 -13.01 9.19 20.58
C TYR A 232 -13.71 10.29 19.76
N ARG A 233 -14.98 10.10 19.36
CA ARG A 233 -15.76 11.12 18.62
C ARG A 233 -15.97 12.38 19.45
N ARG A 234 -16.41 12.23 20.71
CA ARG A 234 -16.65 13.36 21.62
C ARG A 234 -15.35 14.01 22.08
N ILE A 235 -14.31 13.21 22.33
CA ILE A 235 -12.98 13.73 22.67
C ILE A 235 -12.40 14.54 21.52
N THR A 236 -12.58 14.09 20.27
CA THR A 236 -12.13 14.86 19.09
C THR A 236 -12.83 16.23 19.00
N LEU A 237 -14.13 16.29 19.31
CA LEU A 237 -14.85 17.58 19.34
C LEU A 237 -14.33 18.50 20.44
N ALA A 238 -14.06 17.98 21.63
CA ALA A 238 -13.48 18.74 22.73
C ALA A 238 -12.07 19.28 22.39
N LEU A 239 -11.23 18.45 21.76
CA LEU A 239 -9.90 18.87 21.29
C LEU A 239 -9.98 19.96 20.21
N ARG A 240 -10.94 19.86 19.29
CA ARG A 240 -11.16 20.90 18.27
C ARG A 240 -11.65 22.21 18.88
N LYS A 241 -12.47 22.16 19.94
CA LYS A 241 -12.90 23.33 20.69
C LYS A 241 -11.72 24.03 21.39
N GLN A 242 -10.69 23.27 21.77
CA GLN A 242 -9.41 23.79 22.30
C GLN A 242 -8.44 24.27 21.21
N GLY A 243 -8.87 24.36 19.93
CA GLY A 243 -8.05 24.83 18.82
C GLY A 243 -7.19 23.76 18.14
N LEU A 244 -7.19 22.51 18.62
CA LEU A 244 -6.40 21.43 18.04
C LEU A 244 -7.16 20.76 16.87
N ARG A 245 -6.79 21.11 15.64
CA ARG A 245 -7.34 20.50 14.41
C ARG A 245 -6.77 19.11 14.15
N ILE A 246 -7.30 18.12 14.88
CA ILE A 246 -6.85 16.73 14.82
C ILE A 246 -7.91 15.85 14.16
N ASN A 247 -7.47 14.86 13.39
CA ASN A 247 -8.34 13.88 12.74
C ASN A 247 -8.86 12.87 13.78
N HIS A 248 -10.15 12.58 13.78
CA HIS A 248 -10.77 11.63 14.72
C HIS A 248 -10.14 10.23 14.71
N LYS A 249 -9.62 9.78 13.56
CA LYS A 249 -8.90 8.49 13.45
C LYS A 249 -7.63 8.45 14.29
N THR A 250 -6.92 9.58 14.38
CA THR A 250 -5.69 9.68 15.19
C THR A 250 -6.02 9.65 16.67
N VAL A 251 -7.09 10.33 17.11
CA VAL A 251 -7.59 10.26 18.49
C VAL A 251 -8.02 8.84 18.84
N GLN A 252 -8.75 8.16 17.94
CA GLN A 252 -9.18 6.78 18.13
C GLN A 252 -7.98 5.83 18.32
N ARG A 253 -6.96 5.96 17.46
CA ARG A 253 -5.73 5.17 17.55
C ARG A 253 -5.01 5.42 18.88
N LEU A 254 -4.84 6.69 19.26
CA LEU A 254 -4.16 7.05 20.51
C LEU A 254 -4.93 6.58 21.74
N MET A 255 -6.27 6.63 21.73
CA MET A 255 -7.08 6.04 22.79
C MET A 255 -6.91 4.52 22.88
N ALA A 256 -6.80 3.83 21.74
CA ALA A 256 -6.56 2.40 21.72
C ALA A 256 -5.16 2.04 22.26
N GLU A 257 -4.13 2.81 21.89
CA GLU A 257 -2.76 2.68 22.44
C GLU A 257 -2.73 2.90 23.96
N LEU A 258 -3.58 3.79 24.47
CA LEU A 258 -3.74 4.07 25.90
C LEU A 258 -4.72 3.13 26.62
N SER A 259 -5.31 2.16 25.90
CA SER A 259 -6.35 1.26 26.40
C SER A 259 -7.58 1.98 26.99
N LEU A 260 -7.88 3.21 26.55
CA LEU A 260 -9.03 4.00 26.98
C LEU A 260 -10.26 3.67 26.12
N ARG A 261 -11.34 3.20 26.76
CA ARG A 261 -12.60 2.86 26.09
C ARG A 261 -13.77 3.60 26.74
N SER A 262 -14.67 4.12 25.92
CA SER A 262 -15.88 4.78 26.46
C SER A 262 -16.81 3.78 27.11
N VAL A 263 -17.39 4.14 28.25
CA VAL A 263 -18.49 3.39 28.86
C VAL A 263 -19.73 3.55 27.99
N ILE A 264 -20.12 2.49 27.30
CA ILE A 264 -21.33 2.44 26.47
C ILE A 264 -22.35 1.56 27.19
N ARG A 265 -23.57 2.07 27.40
CA ARG A 265 -24.68 1.24 27.87
C ARG A 265 -25.08 0.29 26.73
N ALA A 266 -25.04 -1.02 26.97
CA ALA A 266 -25.52 -1.99 26.00
C ALA A 266 -27.00 -1.69 25.68
N LYS A 267 -27.32 -1.58 24.39
CA LYS A 267 -28.71 -1.41 23.95
C LYS A 267 -29.43 -2.73 24.19
N LYS A 268 -30.48 -2.73 25.01
CA LYS A 268 -31.36 -3.89 25.20
C LYS A 268 -32.04 -4.17 23.86
N ILE A 269 -31.68 -5.28 23.21
CA ILE A 269 -32.37 -5.73 22.00
C ILE A 269 -33.68 -6.34 22.47
N SER A 270 -34.80 -5.67 22.20
CA SER A 270 -36.12 -6.29 22.37
C SER A 270 -36.26 -7.32 21.26
N CYS A 271 -36.32 -8.60 21.59
CA CYS A 271 -36.61 -9.66 20.62
C CYS A 271 -38.01 -9.37 20.02
N PRO A 272 -38.15 -9.19 18.70
CA PRO A 272 -39.45 -9.07 18.08
C PRO A 272 -40.03 -10.49 17.91
N GLY A 273 -40.77 -10.97 18.91
CA GLY A 273 -41.18 -12.37 18.89
C GLY A 273 -42.12 -12.89 19.98
N GLU A 274 -42.92 -12.04 20.63
CA GLU A 274 -44.13 -12.51 21.32
C GLU A 274 -45.28 -11.59 20.93
N ARG A 275 -45.98 -11.96 19.84
CA ARG A 275 -47.32 -11.41 19.59
C ARG A 275 -48.17 -11.87 20.77
N ALA A 276 -48.65 -10.91 21.56
CA ALA A 276 -49.66 -11.13 22.58
C ALA A 276 -50.79 -11.98 21.98
N ARG A 277 -51.03 -13.18 22.53
CA ARG A 277 -52.22 -13.96 22.17
C ARG A 277 -53.43 -13.13 22.56
N PRO A 278 -54.43 -12.92 21.68
CA PRO A 278 -55.65 -12.25 22.10
C PRO A 278 -56.30 -13.07 23.22
N ARG A 279 -56.73 -12.40 24.30
CA ARG A 279 -57.50 -13.06 25.37
C ARG A 279 -58.81 -13.56 24.78
N PRO A 280 -59.25 -14.80 25.07
CA PRO A 280 -60.56 -15.26 24.64
C PRO A 280 -61.63 -14.41 25.31
N ILE A 281 -62.52 -13.85 24.49
CA ILE A 281 -63.72 -13.15 24.94
C ILE A 281 -64.68 -14.24 25.43
N SER A 282 -65.15 -14.08 26.66
CA SER A 282 -66.11 -14.96 27.34
C SER A 282 -67.52 -14.79 26.76
#